data_AF-A0A0D1Z0K6-F1
#
_entry.id   AF-A0A0D1Z0K6-F1
#
_cell.length_a   1.000
_cell.length_b   1.000
_cell.length_c   1.000
_cell.angle_alpha   90.00
_cell.angle_beta   90.00
_cell.angle_gamma   90.00
#
_symmetry.space_group_name_H-M   'P 1'
#
loop_
_entity.id
_entity.type
_entity.pdbx_description
1 polymer ?
#
loop_
_entity_poly.entity_id
_entity_poly.type
_entity_poly.pdbx_seq_one_letter_code
_entity_poly.pdbx_strand_id
1 'polypeptide(L)'
;MLSTLKRLLPITFILLVFLINLCKAAGPSFVQNGRSNDDLRQLSAAFRDAVNLARVAIIAFNGENCNIATDAVFDRFFRPQDATFVEQILRTIANIDLNLQIHPDTILGVLRSTPLNPTFDRLSISIGDHPRGHHSECRNGVPGMRLFAYTEEQRDGSAYISVCDVCLKYPTIGDITHDTWPNGTPKGPGYGCNGLLNRETEFMLSCGATLLHEIVHWSALFRGIPTFNQLIPFDHTTGFRTIDDFEGPDPANGAGFYNAKRLKDLGHNPLNNADNYLMFVVSSYWRWQCGREFGPALSIRDDSARWDQIHGIVSTSSSGIRRHVMHKKWTPINNQSSTEPSEHNDET
;
A
#
# COMPACT_ATOMS: atom_id res chain seq x y z
N MET A 1 33.03 -45.38 -26.52
CA MET A 1 32.92 -44.20 -25.62
C MET A 1 32.16 -43.00 -26.22
N LEU A 2 32.21 -42.73 -27.53
CA LEU A 2 31.46 -41.61 -28.13
C LEU A 2 29.92 -41.78 -28.19
N SER A 3 29.37 -43.00 -28.11
CA SER A 3 27.92 -43.22 -28.27
C SER A 3 27.10 -42.98 -26.99
N THR A 4 27.73 -43.12 -25.81
CA THR A 4 27.07 -42.88 -24.52
C THR A 4 26.90 -41.39 -24.24
N LEU A 5 27.82 -40.54 -24.73
CA LEU A 5 27.77 -39.09 -24.56
C LEU A 5 26.62 -38.43 -25.33
N LYS A 6 26.23 -38.97 -26.49
CA LYS A 6 25.12 -38.46 -27.31
C LYS A 6 23.72 -38.73 -26.71
N ARG A 7 23.59 -39.71 -25.80
CA ARG A 7 22.32 -40.07 -25.16
C ARG A 7 22.03 -39.31 -23.86
N LEU A 8 23.05 -38.70 -23.24
CA LEU A 8 22.90 -37.92 -22.01
C LEU A 8 22.54 -36.45 -22.27
N LEU A 9 22.90 -35.91 -23.44
CA LEU A 9 22.64 -34.52 -23.83
C LEU A 9 21.16 -34.08 -23.80
N PRO A 10 20.17 -34.87 -24.27
CA PRO A 10 18.77 -34.44 -24.24
C PRO A 10 18.18 -34.49 -22.82
N ILE A 11 18.65 -35.40 -21.97
CA ILE A 11 18.15 -35.55 -20.59
C ILE A 11 18.65 -34.39 -19.72
N THR A 12 19.92 -33.98 -19.86
CA THR A 12 20.44 -32.79 -19.18
C THR A 12 19.78 -31.50 -19.67
N PHE A 13 19.45 -31.38 -20.96
CA PHE A 13 18.75 -30.19 -21.49
C PHE A 13 17.31 -30.08 -20.96
N ILE A 14 16.56 -31.19 -20.88
CA ILE A 14 15.19 -31.20 -20.32
C ILE A 14 15.22 -30.87 -18.82
N LEU A 15 16.15 -31.43 -18.05
CA LEU A 15 16.34 -31.09 -16.64
C LEU A 15 16.73 -29.62 -16.44
N LEU A 16 17.57 -29.07 -17.30
CA LEU A 16 17.93 -27.65 -17.26
C LEU A 16 16.70 -26.75 -17.53
N VAL A 17 15.86 -27.10 -18.52
CA VAL A 17 14.63 -26.34 -18.84
C VAL A 17 13.59 -26.45 -17.72
N PHE A 18 13.46 -27.61 -17.07
CA PHE A 18 12.61 -27.76 -15.87
C PHE A 18 13.14 -26.95 -14.68
N LEU A 19 14.45 -26.94 -14.44
CA LEU A 19 15.08 -26.15 -13.37
C LEU A 19 15.00 -24.64 -13.65
N ILE A 20 15.07 -24.20 -14.91
CA ILE A 20 14.90 -22.79 -15.29
C ILE A 20 13.45 -22.33 -15.06
N ASN A 21 12.45 -23.18 -15.31
CA ASN A 21 11.04 -22.87 -15.01
C ASN A 21 10.72 -22.92 -13.50
N LEU A 22 11.44 -23.73 -12.71
CA LEU A 22 11.33 -23.74 -11.25
C LEU A 22 12.01 -22.52 -10.57
N CYS A 23 12.83 -21.76 -11.30
CA CYS A 23 13.53 -20.58 -10.79
C CYS A 23 12.83 -19.25 -11.09
N LYS A 24 11.65 -19.23 -11.72
CA LYS A 24 10.84 -18.02 -11.74
C LYS A 24 10.25 -17.82 -10.35
N ALA A 25 10.90 -16.98 -9.54
CA ALA A 25 10.33 -16.49 -8.30
C ALA A 25 8.94 -15.91 -8.62
N ALA A 26 7.89 -16.47 -8.00
CA ALA A 26 6.54 -15.96 -8.12
C ALA A 26 6.55 -14.48 -7.69
N GLY A 27 6.09 -13.60 -8.56
CA GLY A 27 6.17 -12.17 -8.36
C GLY A 27 5.41 -11.43 -9.46
N PRO A 28 5.13 -10.14 -9.24
CA PRO A 28 4.28 -9.38 -10.14
C PRO A 28 4.92 -9.21 -11.52
N SER A 29 4.08 -9.09 -12.54
CA SER A 29 4.51 -8.61 -13.85
C SER A 29 4.55 -7.07 -13.85
N PHE A 30 5.64 -6.49 -14.32
CA PHE A 30 5.77 -5.04 -14.48
C PHE A 30 5.55 -4.64 -15.94
N VAL A 31 4.66 -3.68 -16.18
CA VAL A 31 4.26 -3.26 -17.53
C VAL A 31 4.97 -1.97 -17.92
N GLN A 32 5.67 -2.02 -19.06
CA GLN A 32 6.55 -0.95 -19.50
C GLN A 32 5.81 0.28 -20.08
N ASN A 33 4.69 0.12 -20.79
CA ASN A 33 3.88 1.24 -21.34
C ASN A 33 4.69 2.41 -21.96
N GLY A 34 5.76 2.12 -22.70
CA GLY A 34 6.62 3.15 -23.31
C GLY A 34 7.55 3.90 -22.33
N ARG A 35 7.67 3.44 -21.08
CA ARG A 35 8.60 3.94 -20.06
C ARG A 35 9.99 3.34 -20.23
N SER A 36 10.96 3.99 -19.59
CA SER A 36 12.33 3.52 -19.58
C SER A 36 12.50 2.25 -18.73
N ASN A 37 13.60 1.53 -18.96
CA ASN A 37 13.97 0.41 -18.09
C ASN A 37 14.31 0.89 -16.67
N ASP A 38 14.65 2.16 -16.49
CA ASP A 38 15.01 2.75 -15.20
C ASP A 38 13.75 2.95 -14.35
N ASP A 39 12.68 3.45 -14.97
CA ASP A 39 11.37 3.57 -14.35
C ASP A 39 10.85 2.20 -13.89
N LEU A 40 11.02 1.16 -14.71
CA LEU A 40 10.65 -0.22 -14.34
C LEU A 40 11.49 -0.75 -13.17
N ARG A 41 12.79 -0.43 -13.12
CA ARG A 41 13.63 -0.80 -11.96
C ARG A 41 13.18 -0.07 -10.71
N GLN A 42 12.80 1.19 -10.81
CA GLN A 42 12.27 1.97 -9.70
C GLN A 42 10.92 1.39 -9.21
N LEU A 43 10.02 1.04 -10.12
CA LEU A 43 8.74 0.41 -9.77
C LEU A 43 8.95 -0.96 -9.12
N SER A 44 9.86 -1.78 -9.65
CA SER A 44 10.25 -3.05 -9.05
C SER A 44 10.86 -2.89 -7.66
N ALA A 45 11.67 -1.84 -7.45
CA ALA A 45 12.21 -1.50 -6.14
C ALA A 45 11.10 -1.06 -5.18
N ALA A 46 10.15 -0.23 -5.62
CA ALA A 46 9.01 0.19 -4.83
C ALA A 46 8.16 -1.02 -4.37
N PHE A 47 7.92 -2.00 -5.24
CA PHE A 47 7.21 -3.23 -4.84
C PHE A 47 7.99 -4.01 -3.77
N ARG A 48 9.32 -4.15 -3.92
CA ARG A 48 10.16 -4.78 -2.88
C ARG A 48 10.10 -4.02 -1.56
N ASP A 49 10.10 -2.69 -1.62
CA ASP A 49 9.94 -1.82 -0.45
C ASP A 49 8.59 -2.07 0.24
N ALA A 50 7.49 -2.20 -0.51
CA ALA A 50 6.16 -2.52 0.04
C ALA A 50 6.17 -3.83 0.85
N VAL A 51 6.73 -4.91 0.27
CA VAL A 51 6.83 -6.20 0.95
C VAL A 51 7.77 -6.13 2.15
N ASN A 52 8.90 -5.41 2.04
CA ASN A 52 9.84 -5.21 3.14
C ASN A 52 9.24 -4.41 4.29
N LEU A 53 8.44 -3.39 3.99
CA LEU A 53 7.68 -2.61 4.98
C LEU A 53 6.77 -3.53 5.79
N ALA A 54 5.94 -4.36 5.13
CA ALA A 54 5.08 -5.33 5.80
C ALA A 54 5.89 -6.30 6.67
N ARG A 55 7.02 -6.82 6.16
CA ARG A 55 7.94 -7.71 6.89
C ARG A 55 8.50 -7.08 8.15
N VAL A 56 9.02 -5.85 8.06
CA VAL A 56 9.58 -5.17 9.23
C VAL A 56 8.47 -4.81 10.23
N ALA A 57 7.26 -4.48 9.79
CA ALA A 57 6.14 -4.24 10.70
C ALA A 57 5.76 -5.47 11.53
N ILE A 58 6.01 -6.71 11.05
CA ILE A 58 5.86 -7.94 11.86
C ILE A 58 6.79 -7.96 13.08
N ILE A 59 7.92 -7.22 13.04
CA ILE A 59 8.79 -7.03 14.22
C ILE A 59 8.04 -6.33 15.35
N ALA A 60 7.14 -5.39 15.04
CA ALA A 60 6.34 -4.73 16.07
C ALA A 60 5.45 -5.73 16.83
N PHE A 61 4.96 -6.79 16.16
CA PHE A 61 4.11 -7.82 16.78
C PHE A 61 4.90 -8.84 17.61
N ASN A 62 6.15 -9.09 17.25
CA ASN A 62 6.94 -10.23 17.75
C ASN A 62 8.27 -9.80 18.40
N GLY A 63 8.41 -8.50 18.71
CA GLY A 63 9.57 -7.94 19.43
C GLY A 63 9.54 -8.22 20.93
N GLU A 64 10.56 -7.75 21.66
CA GLU A 64 10.79 -8.06 23.08
C GLU A 64 9.61 -7.74 24.03
N ASN A 65 8.70 -6.86 23.62
CA ASN A 65 7.47 -6.51 24.35
C ASN A 65 6.23 -7.02 23.59
N CYS A 66 5.98 -8.33 23.65
CA CYS A 66 4.98 -9.13 22.91
C CYS A 66 3.49 -8.73 23.05
N ASN A 67 3.15 -7.49 23.42
CA ASN A 67 1.77 -7.03 23.50
C ASN A 67 1.53 -5.83 22.59
N ILE A 68 1.38 -6.11 21.29
CA ILE A 68 1.01 -5.12 20.27
C ILE A 68 -0.28 -4.37 20.62
N ALA A 69 -1.20 -4.99 21.37
CA ALA A 69 -2.43 -4.35 21.80
C ALA A 69 -2.20 -3.17 22.78
N THR A 70 -1.00 -3.07 23.35
CA THR A 70 -0.55 -1.93 24.19
C THR A 70 0.50 -1.06 23.49
N ASP A 71 0.85 -1.37 22.24
CA ASP A 71 1.81 -0.60 21.48
C ASP A 71 1.21 0.74 21.06
N ALA A 72 1.91 1.84 21.39
CA ALA A 72 1.42 3.19 21.15
C ALA A 72 1.33 3.58 19.67
N VAL A 73 2.01 2.87 18.76
CA VAL A 73 1.87 3.06 17.31
C VAL A 73 0.64 2.29 16.81
N PHE A 74 0.47 1.04 17.25
CA PHE A 74 -0.72 0.26 16.92
C PHE A 74 -2.00 0.94 17.41
N ASP A 75 -2.03 1.40 18.66
CA ASP A 75 -3.14 2.14 19.25
C ASP A 75 -3.35 3.54 18.65
N ARG A 76 -2.59 3.98 17.63
CA ARG A 76 -3.01 5.17 16.86
C ARG A 76 -4.00 4.79 15.77
N PHE A 77 -3.78 3.65 15.13
CA PHE A 77 -4.46 3.31 13.89
C PHE A 77 -5.50 2.22 14.07
N PHE A 78 -5.35 1.36 15.07
CA PHE A 78 -6.23 0.20 15.27
C PHE A 78 -6.66 0.07 16.73
N ARG A 79 -7.69 -0.74 16.96
CA ARG A 79 -8.16 -1.08 18.29
C ARG A 79 -7.47 -2.36 18.76
N PRO A 80 -7.24 -2.56 20.06
CA PRO A 80 -6.64 -3.78 20.60
C PRO A 80 -7.16 -5.10 20.01
N GLN A 81 -8.48 -5.21 19.83
CA GLN A 81 -9.13 -6.41 19.27
C GLN A 81 -8.82 -6.67 17.79
N ASP A 82 -8.34 -5.66 17.06
CA ASP A 82 -8.04 -5.74 15.63
C ASP A 82 -6.67 -6.41 15.37
N ALA A 83 -5.83 -6.54 16.42
CA ALA A 83 -4.43 -6.93 16.31
C ALA A 83 -4.20 -8.22 15.53
N THR A 84 -4.94 -9.28 15.83
CA THR A 84 -4.79 -10.57 15.15
C THR A 84 -5.10 -10.45 13.65
N PHE A 85 -6.13 -9.71 13.29
CA PHE A 85 -6.50 -9.55 11.88
C PHE A 85 -5.46 -8.70 11.12
N VAL A 86 -5.01 -7.59 11.71
CA VAL A 86 -3.95 -6.75 11.12
C VAL A 86 -2.65 -7.54 10.96
N GLU A 87 -2.26 -8.34 11.95
CA GLU A 87 -1.09 -9.23 11.84
C GLU A 87 -1.25 -10.21 10.67
N GLN A 88 -2.42 -10.82 10.51
CA GLN A 88 -2.68 -11.77 9.43
C GLN A 88 -2.62 -11.12 8.04
N ILE A 89 -3.11 -9.88 7.90
CA ILE A 89 -2.97 -9.10 6.65
C ILE A 89 -1.48 -8.90 6.33
N LEU A 90 -0.70 -8.42 7.29
CA LEU A 90 0.72 -8.14 7.09
C LEU A 90 1.54 -9.41 6.85
N ARG A 91 1.25 -10.50 7.57
CA ARG A 91 1.86 -11.82 7.35
C ARG A 91 1.55 -12.33 5.94
N THR A 92 0.32 -12.15 5.46
CA THR A 92 -0.06 -12.55 4.10
C THR A 92 0.75 -11.81 3.04
N ILE A 93 0.91 -10.49 3.17
CA ILE A 93 1.75 -9.66 2.28
C ILE A 93 3.22 -10.10 2.37
N ALA A 94 3.72 -10.33 3.59
CA ALA A 94 5.08 -10.76 3.86
C ALA A 94 5.36 -12.22 3.42
N ASN A 95 4.30 -12.99 3.13
CA ASN A 95 4.27 -14.44 2.88
C ASN A 95 4.75 -15.31 4.05
N ILE A 96 4.40 -14.90 5.26
CA ILE A 96 4.69 -15.64 6.49
C ILE A 96 3.44 -16.45 6.85
N ASP A 97 3.62 -17.72 7.22
CA ASP A 97 2.53 -18.57 7.68
C ASP A 97 1.81 -17.91 8.88
N LEU A 98 0.48 -17.88 8.80
CA LEU A 98 -0.38 -17.26 9.81
C LEU A 98 -0.28 -17.94 11.18
N ASN A 99 0.10 -19.22 11.21
CA ASN A 99 0.25 -20.02 12.42
C ASN A 99 1.71 -20.14 12.88
N LEU A 100 2.68 -19.59 12.12
CA LEU A 100 4.08 -19.63 12.50
C LEU A 100 4.30 -18.79 13.76
N GLN A 101 4.73 -19.44 14.84
CA GLN A 101 5.23 -18.75 16.03
C GLN A 101 6.58 -18.12 15.70
N ILE A 102 6.67 -16.80 15.83
CA ILE A 102 7.90 -16.05 15.61
C ILE A 102 8.44 -15.64 16.97
N HIS A 103 9.68 -15.98 17.25
CA HIS A 103 10.36 -15.54 18.47
C HIS A 103 11.27 -14.34 18.17
N PRO A 104 11.49 -13.43 19.14
CA PRO A 104 12.31 -12.24 18.94
C PRO A 104 13.72 -12.53 18.40
N ASP A 105 14.32 -13.66 18.77
CA ASP A 105 15.65 -14.10 18.37
C ASP A 105 15.72 -14.69 16.95
N THR A 106 14.59 -15.16 16.40
CA THR A 106 14.50 -15.81 15.09
C THR A 106 13.90 -14.93 14.00
N ILE A 107 13.30 -13.80 14.39
CA ILE A 107 12.52 -12.95 13.49
C ILE A 107 13.29 -12.47 12.26
N LEU A 108 14.52 -11.99 12.43
CA LEU A 108 15.33 -11.53 11.30
C LEU A 108 15.65 -12.65 10.31
N GLY A 109 15.77 -13.90 10.80
CA GLY A 109 15.95 -15.08 9.96
C GLY A 109 14.71 -15.38 9.12
N VAL A 110 13.53 -15.33 9.74
CA VAL A 110 12.23 -15.50 9.05
C VAL A 110 12.06 -14.44 7.98
N LEU A 111 12.28 -13.16 8.30
CA LEU A 111 12.07 -12.05 7.35
C LEU A 111 13.01 -12.11 6.14
N ARG A 112 14.22 -12.65 6.29
CA ARG A 112 15.22 -12.77 5.20
C ARG A 112 15.01 -13.98 4.30
N SER A 113 14.49 -15.08 4.84
CA SER A 113 14.38 -16.37 4.14
C SER A 113 13.03 -16.59 3.47
N THR A 114 12.04 -15.74 3.79
CA THR A 114 10.68 -15.90 3.27
C THR A 114 10.62 -15.51 1.77
N PRO A 115 10.17 -16.41 0.88
CA PRO A 115 9.94 -16.06 -0.53
C PRO A 115 8.73 -15.12 -0.66
N LEU A 116 8.48 -14.57 -1.84
CA LEU A 116 7.27 -13.78 -2.10
C LEU A 116 6.01 -14.67 -2.04
N ASN A 117 4.87 -14.05 -1.71
CA ASN A 117 3.57 -14.74 -1.74
C ASN A 117 3.32 -15.21 -3.18
N PRO A 118 3.04 -16.50 -3.40
CA PRO A 118 2.86 -17.03 -4.76
C PRO A 118 1.76 -16.30 -5.50
N THR A 119 0.73 -15.81 -4.80
CA THR A 119 -0.39 -15.05 -5.39
C THR A 119 0.10 -13.81 -6.14
N PHE A 120 1.25 -13.22 -5.78
CA PHE A 120 1.81 -12.07 -6.51
C PHE A 120 2.11 -12.37 -7.98
N ASP A 121 2.17 -13.62 -8.43
CA ASP A 121 2.26 -13.95 -9.86
C ASP A 121 1.00 -13.54 -10.67
N ARG A 122 -0.10 -13.25 -9.96
CA ARG A 122 -1.37 -12.74 -10.50
C ARG A 122 -1.50 -11.22 -10.39
N LEU A 123 -0.47 -10.53 -9.89
CA LEU A 123 -0.44 -9.09 -9.79
C LEU A 123 0.30 -8.50 -11.00
N SER A 124 -0.29 -7.49 -11.63
CA SER A 124 0.34 -6.74 -12.71
C SER A 124 0.40 -5.27 -12.35
N ILE A 125 1.59 -4.67 -12.40
CA ILE A 125 1.82 -3.29 -11.98
C ILE A 125 2.32 -2.48 -13.18
N SER A 126 1.67 -1.37 -13.49
CA SER A 126 2.08 -0.44 -14.56
C SER A 126 2.46 0.92 -14.01
N ILE A 127 3.24 1.66 -14.79
CA ILE A 127 3.40 3.11 -14.62
C ILE A 127 2.41 3.81 -15.55
N GLY A 128 1.61 4.70 -14.98
CA GLY A 128 0.37 5.18 -15.58
C GLY A 128 -0.73 4.13 -15.56
N ASP A 129 -1.82 4.43 -16.26
CA ASP A 129 -2.98 3.55 -16.34
C ASP A 129 -2.61 2.20 -16.95
N HIS A 130 -3.05 1.12 -16.30
CA HIS A 130 -2.79 -0.22 -16.74
C HIS A 130 -3.51 -0.51 -18.06
N PRO A 131 -2.84 -1.06 -19.09
CA PRO A 131 -3.43 -1.19 -20.43
C PRO A 131 -4.57 -2.21 -20.51
N ARG A 132 -4.70 -3.07 -19.49
CA ARG A 132 -5.82 -4.01 -19.33
C ARG A 132 -6.83 -3.55 -18.27
N GLY A 133 -6.56 -2.42 -17.61
CA GLY A 133 -7.49 -1.79 -16.67
C GLY A 133 -8.63 -1.10 -17.41
N HIS A 134 -9.73 -0.88 -16.70
CA HIS A 134 -10.90 -0.17 -17.20
C HIS A 134 -10.84 1.31 -16.85
N HIS A 135 -9.98 1.64 -15.89
CA HIS A 135 -9.86 2.96 -15.32
C HIS A 135 -8.72 3.76 -15.98
N SER A 136 -8.76 5.08 -15.81
CA SER A 136 -7.81 6.00 -16.45
C SER A 136 -7.47 7.22 -15.59
N GLU A 137 -7.51 7.06 -14.26
CA GLU A 137 -7.35 8.18 -13.35
C GLU A 137 -5.93 8.73 -13.29
N CYS A 138 -4.88 7.98 -13.66
CA CYS A 138 -3.54 8.57 -13.73
C CYS A 138 -3.45 9.60 -14.86
N ARG A 139 -4.17 9.40 -15.97
CA ARG A 139 -4.25 10.35 -17.08
C ARG A 139 -5.24 11.47 -16.84
N ASN A 140 -6.44 11.14 -16.38
CA ASN A 140 -7.54 12.10 -16.28
C ASN A 140 -7.52 12.88 -14.95
N GLY A 141 -6.80 12.36 -13.96
CA GLY A 141 -6.89 12.81 -12.58
C GLY A 141 -8.23 12.43 -11.94
N VAL A 142 -8.30 12.60 -10.62
CA VAL A 142 -9.56 12.52 -9.87
C VAL A 142 -9.83 13.88 -9.24
N PRO A 143 -10.97 14.52 -9.52
CA PRO A 143 -11.27 15.85 -9.00
C PRO A 143 -11.17 15.92 -7.47
N GLY A 144 -10.36 16.86 -6.98
CA GLY A 144 -10.22 17.11 -5.54
C GLY A 144 -9.36 16.08 -4.80
N MET A 145 -8.76 15.12 -5.50
CA MET A 145 -7.88 14.11 -4.91
C MET A 145 -6.51 14.12 -5.54
N ARG A 146 -5.52 13.81 -4.71
CA ARG A 146 -4.16 13.58 -5.15
C ARG A 146 -3.96 12.09 -5.31
N LEU A 147 -4.03 11.62 -6.55
CA LEU A 147 -3.90 10.21 -6.86
C LEU A 147 -2.44 9.81 -7.08
N PHE A 148 -1.97 8.83 -6.32
CA PHE A 148 -0.62 8.28 -6.46
C PHE A 148 -0.61 6.95 -7.20
N ALA A 149 -1.60 6.12 -6.93
CA ALA A 149 -1.86 4.86 -7.60
C ALA A 149 -3.34 4.50 -7.40
N TYR A 150 -3.77 3.42 -8.04
CA TYR A 150 -5.06 2.78 -7.78
C TYR A 150 -4.98 1.30 -8.14
N THR A 151 -5.90 0.52 -7.56
CA THR A 151 -5.99 -0.93 -7.73
C THR A 151 -7.31 -1.34 -8.36
N GLU A 152 -7.24 -2.23 -9.36
CA GLU A 152 -8.39 -2.88 -9.98
C GLU A 152 -8.31 -4.41 -9.77
N GLU A 153 -9.10 -4.95 -8.83
CA GLU A 153 -9.29 -6.40 -8.71
C GLU A 153 -10.14 -6.93 -9.88
N GLN A 154 -9.70 -8.04 -10.45
CA GLN A 154 -10.38 -8.73 -11.54
C GLN A 154 -11.21 -9.90 -11.00
N ARG A 155 -12.27 -10.28 -11.73
CA ARG A 155 -13.17 -11.37 -11.32
C ARG A 155 -12.48 -12.72 -11.13
N ASP A 156 -11.38 -12.97 -11.83
CA ASP A 156 -10.61 -14.19 -11.66
C ASP A 156 -9.80 -14.19 -10.34
N GLY A 157 -9.64 -13.04 -9.69
CA GLY A 157 -8.82 -12.81 -8.50
C GLY A 157 -7.41 -12.29 -8.80
N SER A 158 -7.09 -11.97 -10.05
CA SER A 158 -5.90 -11.16 -10.37
C SER A 158 -6.13 -9.69 -10.01
N ALA A 159 -5.08 -8.88 -9.97
CA ALA A 159 -5.20 -7.44 -9.78
C ALA A 159 -4.26 -6.66 -10.68
N TYR A 160 -4.71 -5.46 -11.06
CA TYR A 160 -3.91 -4.46 -11.75
C TYR A 160 -3.68 -3.28 -10.83
N ILE A 161 -2.42 -2.89 -10.63
CA ILE A 161 -2.08 -1.65 -9.93
C ILE A 161 -1.50 -0.67 -10.95
N SER A 162 -2.11 0.50 -11.03
CA SER A 162 -1.66 1.61 -11.87
C SER A 162 -0.95 2.64 -11.01
N VAL A 163 0.36 2.82 -11.19
CA VAL A 163 1.16 3.79 -10.44
C VAL A 163 1.32 5.08 -11.22
N CYS A 164 0.78 6.18 -10.71
CA CYS A 164 0.86 7.48 -11.37
C CYS A 164 2.25 8.12 -11.19
N ASP A 165 2.65 9.00 -12.11
CA ASP A 165 3.99 9.63 -12.11
C ASP A 165 4.34 10.36 -10.82
N VAL A 166 3.33 10.87 -10.11
CA VAL A 166 3.54 11.57 -8.83
C VAL A 166 4.13 10.64 -7.75
N CYS A 167 3.81 9.35 -7.77
CA CYS A 167 4.38 8.36 -6.85
C CYS A 167 5.89 8.25 -7.04
N LEU A 168 6.36 8.18 -8.29
CA LEU A 168 7.78 8.02 -8.61
C LEU A 168 8.63 9.26 -8.29
N LYS A 169 8.00 10.41 -8.03
CA LYS A 169 8.67 11.60 -7.50
C LYS A 169 9.00 11.50 -6.01
N TYR A 170 8.43 10.53 -5.30
CA TYR A 170 8.73 10.30 -3.89
C TYR A 170 10.09 9.60 -3.76
N PRO A 171 10.89 9.96 -2.76
CA PRO A 171 12.14 9.25 -2.51
C PRO A 171 11.85 7.79 -2.17
N THR A 172 12.78 6.91 -2.52
CA THR A 172 12.75 5.52 -2.06
C THR A 172 12.98 5.46 -0.55
N ILE A 173 12.67 4.32 0.09
CA ILE A 173 13.01 4.14 1.51
C ILE A 173 14.53 4.31 1.71
N GLY A 174 15.33 3.76 0.78
CA GLY A 174 16.79 3.93 0.79
C GLY A 174 17.22 5.38 0.70
N ASP A 175 16.57 6.21 -0.10
CA ASP A 175 16.88 7.64 -0.20
C ASP A 175 16.57 8.39 1.10
N ILE A 176 15.43 8.07 1.73
CA ILE A 176 15.00 8.66 3.02
C ILE A 176 15.97 8.28 4.13
N THR A 177 16.52 7.06 4.15
CA THR A 177 17.43 6.61 5.21
C THR A 177 18.70 7.46 5.35
N HIS A 178 19.14 8.13 4.28
CA HIS A 178 20.37 8.93 4.26
C HIS A 178 20.08 10.42 4.37
N ASP A 179 20.74 11.11 5.31
CA ASP A 179 20.61 12.56 5.54
C ASP A 179 21.50 13.43 4.64
N THR A 180 22.41 12.81 3.90
CA THR A 180 23.42 13.47 3.07
C THR A 180 23.42 12.95 1.64
N TRP A 181 23.65 13.84 0.69
CA TRP A 181 23.96 13.49 -0.70
C TRP A 181 25.34 12.81 -0.78
N PRO A 182 25.66 12.07 -1.86
CA PRO A 182 26.97 11.44 -2.01
C PRO A 182 28.17 12.41 -1.94
N ASN A 183 27.95 13.69 -2.20
CA ASN A 183 28.95 14.76 -2.07
C ASN A 183 29.07 15.33 -0.63
N GLY A 184 28.40 14.73 0.35
CA GLY A 184 28.40 15.16 1.75
C GLY A 184 27.44 16.31 2.09
N THR A 185 26.72 16.86 1.10
CA THR A 185 25.78 17.96 1.35
C THR A 185 24.52 17.45 2.06
N PRO A 186 24.04 18.09 3.15
CA PRO A 186 22.80 17.70 3.80
C PRO A 186 21.59 17.78 2.86
N LYS A 187 20.71 16.77 2.90
CA LYS A 187 19.47 16.75 2.12
C LYS A 187 18.35 17.58 2.73
N GLY A 188 18.43 17.90 4.03
CA GLY A 188 17.44 18.70 4.75
C GLY A 188 16.22 17.90 5.24
N PRO A 189 15.08 18.56 5.51
CA PRO A 189 13.87 17.92 6.03
C PRO A 189 13.39 16.76 5.14
N GLY A 190 12.91 15.71 5.80
CA GLY A 190 12.42 14.49 5.17
C GLY A 190 13.48 13.47 4.75
N TYR A 191 14.73 13.65 5.22
CA TYR A 191 15.85 12.76 4.97
C TYR A 191 16.67 12.49 6.24
N GLY A 192 17.08 11.25 6.40
CA GLY A 192 17.65 10.67 7.62
C GLY A 192 16.68 10.67 8.80
N CYS A 193 17.03 9.93 9.83
CA CYS A 193 16.20 9.82 11.03
C CYS A 193 15.90 11.18 11.65
N ASN A 194 16.84 12.12 11.69
CA ASN A 194 16.58 13.46 12.24
C ASN A 194 15.66 14.32 11.35
N GLY A 195 15.75 14.17 10.02
CA GLY A 195 14.92 14.94 9.08
C GLY A 195 13.46 14.51 9.04
N LEU A 196 13.12 13.32 9.56
CA LEU A 196 11.73 12.83 9.69
C LEU A 196 10.92 13.53 10.80
N LEU A 197 11.50 14.50 11.51
CA LEU A 197 10.89 15.19 12.66
C LEU A 197 10.59 14.27 13.85
N ASN A 198 10.11 14.82 14.96
CA ASN A 198 9.76 14.04 16.15
C ASN A 198 8.34 13.47 16.13
N ARG A 199 7.68 13.46 14.97
CA ARG A 199 6.31 12.99 14.80
C ARG A 199 6.09 12.40 13.41
N GLU A 200 5.02 11.64 13.28
CA GLU A 200 4.54 11.07 12.02
C GLU A 200 4.18 12.17 11.02
N THR A 201 4.73 12.09 9.81
CA THR A 201 4.46 13.01 8.70
C THR A 201 4.67 12.31 7.37
N GLU A 202 4.14 12.90 6.31
CA GLU A 202 4.31 12.46 4.91
C GLU A 202 5.78 12.31 4.48
N PHE A 203 6.74 12.90 5.21
CA PHE A 203 8.15 12.66 4.99
C PHE A 203 8.56 11.20 5.12
N MET A 204 7.80 10.41 5.87
CA MET A 204 8.03 8.99 6.05
C MET A 204 7.58 8.12 4.86
N LEU A 205 6.83 8.69 3.92
CA LEU A 205 6.24 7.94 2.80
C LEU A 205 7.21 7.88 1.61
N SER A 206 7.12 6.74 0.91
CA SER A 206 7.78 6.43 -0.35
C SER A 206 6.77 5.86 -1.34
N CYS A 207 7.13 5.72 -2.62
CA CYS A 207 6.26 5.04 -3.57
C CYS A 207 6.03 3.56 -3.22
N GLY A 208 6.97 2.91 -2.51
CA GLY A 208 6.77 1.56 -1.98
C GLY A 208 5.71 1.52 -0.87
N ALA A 209 5.61 2.58 -0.08
CA ALA A 209 4.53 2.75 0.88
C ALA A 209 3.17 2.88 0.17
N THR A 210 3.08 3.67 -0.89
CA THR A 210 1.86 3.72 -1.73
C THR A 210 1.51 2.34 -2.30
N LEU A 211 2.48 1.58 -2.83
CA LEU A 211 2.20 0.23 -3.31
C LEU A 211 1.70 -0.72 -2.22
N LEU A 212 2.16 -0.57 -0.97
CA LEU A 212 1.62 -1.35 0.14
C LEU A 212 0.13 -1.05 0.36
N HIS A 213 -0.26 0.23 0.32
CA HIS A 213 -1.65 0.64 0.38
C HIS A 213 -2.48 -0.01 -0.74
N GLU A 214 -1.99 0.04 -1.98
CA GLU A 214 -2.66 -0.57 -3.13
C GLU A 214 -2.80 -2.10 -3.00
N ILE A 215 -1.79 -2.77 -2.46
CA ILE A 215 -1.85 -4.21 -2.20
C ILE A 215 -2.94 -4.56 -1.17
N VAL A 216 -3.23 -3.67 -0.22
CA VAL A 216 -4.28 -3.87 0.79
C VAL A 216 -5.69 -3.84 0.17
N HIS A 217 -5.91 -3.10 -0.92
CA HIS A 217 -7.16 -3.13 -1.69
C HIS A 217 -7.41 -4.49 -2.36
N TRP A 218 -6.37 -5.29 -2.61
CA TRP A 218 -6.49 -6.55 -3.35
C TRP A 218 -6.98 -7.72 -2.48
N SER A 219 -8.30 -7.82 -2.34
CA SER A 219 -8.97 -8.80 -1.49
C SER A 219 -8.64 -10.26 -1.80
N ALA A 220 -8.39 -10.60 -3.08
CA ALA A 220 -8.05 -11.97 -3.45
C ALA A 220 -6.78 -12.48 -2.76
N LEU A 221 -5.84 -11.59 -2.44
CA LEU A 221 -4.63 -11.91 -1.69
C LEU A 221 -4.95 -12.45 -0.29
N PHE A 222 -6.05 -11.99 0.32
CA PHE A 222 -6.40 -12.23 1.72
C PHE A 222 -7.46 -13.30 1.93
N ARG A 223 -7.92 -14.00 0.86
CA ARG A 223 -8.96 -15.04 0.95
C ARG A 223 -8.61 -16.19 1.90
N GLY A 224 -7.32 -16.40 2.19
CA GLY A 224 -6.84 -17.40 3.16
C GLY A 224 -6.97 -16.99 4.64
N ILE A 225 -7.32 -15.74 4.93
CA ILE A 225 -7.48 -15.24 6.30
C ILE A 225 -8.87 -15.62 6.83
N PRO A 226 -9.00 -16.43 7.90
CA PRO A 226 -10.28 -16.99 8.34
C PRO A 226 -11.38 -15.96 8.65
N THR A 227 -11.01 -14.79 9.18
CA THR A 227 -11.95 -13.75 9.62
C THR A 227 -12.19 -12.66 8.58
N PHE A 228 -11.55 -12.71 7.41
CA PHE A 228 -11.63 -11.65 6.40
C PHE A 228 -13.07 -11.35 5.97
N ASN A 229 -13.84 -12.39 5.64
CA ASN A 229 -15.23 -12.24 5.21
C ASN A 229 -16.19 -11.74 6.30
N GLN A 230 -15.78 -11.83 7.57
CA GLN A 230 -16.58 -11.36 8.70
C GLN A 230 -16.31 -9.88 9.00
N LEU A 231 -15.05 -9.46 8.85
CA LEU A 231 -14.60 -8.12 9.25
C LEU A 231 -14.64 -7.12 8.10
N ILE A 232 -14.41 -7.56 6.86
CA ILE A 232 -14.39 -6.69 5.70
C ILE A 232 -15.74 -6.75 4.96
N PRO A 233 -16.44 -5.63 4.79
CA PRO A 233 -17.75 -5.59 4.15
C PRO A 233 -17.67 -5.96 2.66
N PHE A 234 -18.77 -6.48 2.13
CA PHE A 234 -18.93 -6.70 0.70
C PHE A 234 -19.40 -5.41 0.05
N ASP A 235 -18.64 -4.93 -0.94
CA ASP A 235 -19.07 -3.83 -1.77
C ASP A 235 -19.89 -4.37 -2.96
N HIS A 236 -21.16 -3.99 -2.99
CA HIS A 236 -22.09 -4.37 -4.04
C HIS A 236 -21.80 -3.68 -5.38
N THR A 237 -21.04 -2.58 -5.37
CA THR A 237 -20.69 -1.80 -6.55
C THR A 237 -19.58 -2.48 -7.33
N THR A 238 -18.46 -2.81 -6.66
CA THR A 238 -17.34 -3.53 -7.27
C THR A 238 -17.59 -5.04 -7.35
N GLY A 239 -18.45 -5.59 -6.49
CA GLY A 239 -18.74 -7.02 -6.43
C GLY A 239 -17.70 -7.82 -5.64
N PHE A 240 -16.85 -7.15 -4.87
CA PHE A 240 -15.80 -7.75 -4.05
C PHE A 240 -15.89 -7.26 -2.60
N ARG A 241 -15.23 -7.94 -1.67
CA ARG A 241 -14.97 -7.39 -0.34
C ARG A 241 -13.68 -6.62 -0.43
N THR A 242 -13.65 -5.32 -0.19
CA THR A 242 -12.41 -4.55 -0.26
C THR A 242 -12.15 -3.82 1.06
N ILE A 243 -10.88 -3.71 1.43
CA ILE A 243 -10.45 -2.75 2.45
C ILE A 243 -10.30 -1.43 1.69
N ASP A 244 -11.34 -0.62 1.68
CA ASP A 244 -11.45 0.56 0.82
C ASP A 244 -10.65 1.76 1.34
N ASP A 245 -10.68 2.85 0.57
CA ASP A 245 -10.32 4.18 1.05
C ASP A 245 -11.52 4.77 1.77
N PHE A 246 -11.34 5.13 3.05
CA PHE A 246 -12.44 5.74 3.80
C PHE A 246 -12.82 7.08 3.18
N GLU A 247 -14.09 7.22 2.83
CA GLU A 247 -14.75 8.48 2.51
C GLU A 247 -15.86 8.75 3.52
N GLY A 248 -15.95 9.99 4.02
CA GLY A 248 -16.92 10.31 5.07
C GLY A 248 -17.19 11.80 5.24
N PRO A 249 -18.13 12.16 6.12
CA PRO A 249 -18.42 13.55 6.45
C PRO A 249 -17.38 14.14 7.43
N ASP A 250 -16.83 13.33 8.33
CA ASP A 250 -15.75 13.72 9.25
C ASP A 250 -14.93 12.49 9.71
N PRO A 251 -13.62 12.42 9.39
CA PRO A 251 -12.93 13.27 8.41
C PRO A 251 -13.52 13.09 7.00
N ALA A 252 -13.19 14.01 6.09
CA ALA A 252 -13.62 13.92 4.70
C ALA A 252 -13.11 12.65 3.99
N ASN A 253 -11.93 12.17 4.42
CA ASN A 253 -11.31 10.93 3.96
C ASN A 253 -10.42 10.34 5.07
N GLY A 254 -9.99 9.10 4.90
CA GLY A 254 -9.07 8.41 5.81
C GLY A 254 -7.58 8.55 5.47
N ALA A 255 -7.22 9.47 4.57
CA ALA A 255 -5.88 9.52 3.98
C ALA A 255 -4.87 10.27 4.86
N GLY A 256 -3.68 9.70 5.01
CA GLY A 256 -2.56 10.22 5.79
C GLY A 256 -2.61 9.89 7.28
N PHE A 257 -1.50 10.15 7.98
CA PHE A 257 -1.34 9.85 9.40
C PHE A 257 -2.40 10.51 10.28
N TYR A 258 -2.76 11.77 10.01
CA TYR A 258 -3.69 12.51 10.85
C TYR A 258 -5.13 12.05 10.66
N ASN A 259 -5.60 11.83 9.43
CA ASN A 259 -6.97 11.36 9.24
C ASN A 259 -7.15 9.87 9.54
N ALA A 260 -6.19 9.02 9.17
CA ALA A 260 -6.27 7.58 9.44
C ALA A 260 -6.42 7.28 10.94
N LYS A 261 -5.64 7.96 11.81
CA LYS A 261 -5.80 7.79 13.26
C LYS A 261 -7.16 8.30 13.76
N ARG A 262 -7.66 9.41 13.18
CA ARG A 262 -8.94 10.02 13.58
C ARG A 262 -10.12 9.11 13.30
N LEU A 263 -10.03 8.22 12.32
CA LEU A 263 -11.09 7.26 12.04
C LEU A 263 -11.44 6.46 13.31
N LYS A 264 -10.42 5.93 13.98
CA LYS A 264 -10.61 5.20 15.22
C LYS A 264 -11.18 6.09 16.33
N ASP A 265 -10.61 7.28 16.51
CA ASP A 265 -11.00 8.24 17.56
C ASP A 265 -12.48 8.68 17.41
N LEU A 266 -12.99 8.72 16.18
CA LEU A 266 -14.36 9.08 15.85
C LEU A 266 -15.32 7.89 15.80
N GLY A 267 -14.84 6.67 16.11
CA GLY A 267 -15.66 5.47 16.16
C GLY A 267 -15.85 4.76 14.81
N HIS A 268 -15.26 5.24 13.72
CA HIS A 268 -15.25 4.54 12.44
C HIS A 268 -14.44 3.24 12.53
N ASN A 269 -14.67 2.29 11.62
CA ASN A 269 -13.93 1.03 11.60
C ASN A 269 -12.59 1.19 10.87
N PRO A 270 -11.44 1.19 11.57
CA PRO A 270 -10.14 1.37 10.92
C PRO A 270 -9.73 0.16 10.05
N LEU A 271 -10.31 -1.02 10.28
CA LEU A 271 -10.03 -2.21 9.46
C LEU A 271 -10.42 -2.06 8.00
N ASN A 272 -11.33 -1.12 7.70
CA ASN A 272 -11.87 -0.87 6.37
C ASN A 272 -11.23 0.36 5.69
N ASN A 273 -10.07 0.83 6.17
CA ASN A 273 -9.31 1.92 5.54
C ASN A 273 -7.90 1.45 5.21
N ALA A 274 -7.53 1.41 3.93
CA ALA A 274 -6.20 0.98 3.49
C ALA A 274 -5.07 1.81 4.14
N ASP A 275 -5.30 3.10 4.32
CA ASP A 275 -4.31 3.99 4.93
C ASP A 275 -4.06 3.72 6.43
N ASN A 276 -4.99 3.13 7.18
CA ASN A 276 -4.70 2.72 8.55
C ASN A 276 -3.59 1.65 8.59
N TYR A 277 -3.59 0.72 7.64
CA TYR A 277 -2.53 -0.30 7.52
C TYR A 277 -1.22 0.34 7.10
N LEU A 278 -1.26 1.21 6.09
CA LEU A 278 -0.08 1.91 5.60
C LEU A 278 0.59 2.72 6.71
N MET A 279 -0.16 3.59 7.39
CA MET A 279 0.38 4.48 8.40
C MET A 279 0.95 3.70 9.59
N PHE A 280 0.27 2.65 10.05
CA PHE A 280 0.81 1.76 11.08
C PHE A 280 2.14 1.11 10.66
N VAL A 281 2.22 0.58 9.44
CA VAL A 281 3.42 -0.10 8.92
C VAL A 281 4.58 0.88 8.79
N VAL A 282 4.34 2.06 8.23
CA VAL A 282 5.38 3.08 8.04
C VAL A 282 5.88 3.62 9.38
N SER A 283 4.98 3.92 10.32
CA SER A 283 5.37 4.34 11.68
C SER A 283 6.21 3.26 12.38
N SER A 284 5.80 2.00 12.27
CA SER A 284 6.53 0.87 12.86
C SER A 284 7.91 0.69 12.23
N TYR A 285 8.01 0.80 10.90
CA TYR A 285 9.27 0.71 10.17
C TYR A 285 10.25 1.80 10.61
N TRP A 286 9.84 3.06 10.63
CA TRP A 286 10.75 4.15 10.97
C TRP A 286 11.12 4.16 12.45
N ARG A 287 10.20 3.78 13.35
CA ARG A 287 10.52 3.57 14.77
C ARG A 287 11.64 2.54 14.93
N TRP A 288 11.54 1.40 14.24
CA TRP A 288 12.57 0.36 14.25
C TRP A 288 13.87 0.84 13.62
N GLN A 289 13.81 1.39 12.41
CA GLN A 289 14.97 1.83 11.64
C GLN A 289 15.77 2.94 12.35
N CYS A 290 15.08 3.85 13.04
CA CYS A 290 15.71 4.97 13.73
C CYS A 290 15.96 4.73 15.22
N GLY A 291 15.51 3.60 15.78
CA GLY A 291 15.65 3.30 17.20
C GLY A 291 15.05 4.36 18.12
N ARG A 292 13.96 5.02 17.69
CA ARG A 292 13.33 6.10 18.46
C ARG A 292 11.82 6.18 18.23
N GLU A 293 11.14 6.70 19.22
CA GLU A 293 9.71 6.99 19.12
C GLU A 293 9.43 8.22 18.25
N PHE A 294 8.32 8.15 17.52
CA PHE A 294 7.72 9.28 16.81
C PHE A 294 6.37 9.57 17.45
N GLY A 295 6.09 10.82 17.78
CA GLY A 295 4.77 11.26 18.22
C GLY A 295 3.72 11.17 17.11
N PRO A 296 2.42 11.26 17.44
CA PRO A 296 1.37 11.22 16.45
C PRO A 296 1.39 12.47 15.56
N ALA A 297 0.88 12.34 14.32
CA ALA A 297 0.57 13.51 13.49
C ALA A 297 -0.42 14.43 14.21
N LEU A 298 -0.27 15.75 14.08
CA LEU A 298 -1.04 16.74 14.85
C LEU A 298 -2.08 17.47 14.01
N SER A 299 -1.92 17.48 12.69
CA SER A 299 -2.85 18.14 11.77
C SER A 299 -2.75 17.57 10.36
N ILE A 300 -3.72 17.91 9.51
CA ILE A 300 -3.69 17.59 8.07
C ILE A 300 -2.43 18.08 7.35
N ARG A 301 -1.70 19.07 7.89
CA ARG A 301 -0.42 19.51 7.31
C ARG A 301 0.67 18.45 7.41
N ASP A 302 0.62 17.63 8.45
CA ASP A 302 1.58 16.53 8.58
C ASP A 302 1.37 15.49 7.46
N ASP A 303 0.15 15.35 6.94
CA ASP A 303 -0.20 14.47 5.81
C ASP A 303 0.21 15.03 4.44
N SER A 304 0.60 16.32 4.37
CA SER A 304 1.02 17.00 3.14
C SER A 304 2.43 17.56 3.21
N ALA A 305 3.21 17.21 4.24
CA ALA A 305 4.50 17.83 4.53
C ALA A 305 5.51 17.69 3.37
N ARG A 306 5.52 16.55 2.68
CA ARG A 306 6.42 16.29 1.55
C ARG A 306 5.89 16.97 0.29
N TRP A 307 4.58 16.96 0.08
CA TRP A 307 3.96 17.68 -1.03
C TRP A 307 4.26 19.17 -1.01
N ASP A 308 4.09 19.79 0.15
CA ASP A 308 4.33 21.20 0.39
C ASP A 308 5.81 21.53 0.12
N GLN A 309 6.74 20.65 0.54
CA GLN A 309 8.16 20.78 0.24
C GLN A 309 8.44 20.72 -1.27
N ILE A 310 7.90 19.73 -1.99
CA ILE A 310 8.12 19.56 -3.44
C ILE A 310 7.62 20.78 -4.23
N HIS A 311 6.55 21.42 -3.78
CA HIS A 311 5.93 22.57 -4.46
C HIS A 311 6.37 23.93 -3.91
N GLY A 312 7.37 23.96 -3.02
CA GLY A 312 7.89 25.20 -2.44
C GLY A 312 6.85 25.96 -1.60
N ILE A 313 5.84 25.28 -1.06
CA ILE A 313 4.85 25.85 -0.15
C ILE A 313 5.51 25.95 1.23
N VAL A 314 6.33 26.97 1.42
CA VAL A 314 6.93 27.28 2.71
C VAL A 314 5.87 27.95 3.59
N SER A 315 5.46 27.26 4.65
CA SER A 315 4.70 27.88 5.74
C SER A 315 5.63 28.85 6.49
N THR A 316 5.60 30.13 6.15
CA THR A 316 5.90 31.16 7.14
C THR A 316 4.84 31.04 8.24
N SER A 317 5.27 30.67 9.43
CA SER A 317 4.43 30.80 10.61
C SER A 317 4.04 32.29 10.77
N SER A 318 2.84 32.54 11.29
CA SER A 318 2.26 33.87 11.59
C SER A 318 1.67 34.68 10.41
N SER A 319 0.56 34.23 9.84
CA SER A 319 -0.61 35.08 9.59
C SER A 319 -1.73 34.25 8.96
N GLY A 320 -2.94 34.43 9.46
CA GLY A 320 -4.11 33.61 9.18
C GLY A 320 -4.64 33.72 7.75
N ILE A 321 -4.00 33.05 6.80
CA ILE A 321 -4.64 32.71 5.53
C ILE A 321 -5.30 31.34 5.70
N ARG A 322 -6.60 31.36 6.03
CA ARG A 322 -7.47 30.19 5.83
C ARG A 322 -7.48 29.89 4.34
N ARG A 323 -6.77 28.84 3.90
CA ARG A 323 -7.13 28.20 2.63
C ARG A 323 -8.30 27.27 2.91
N HIS A 324 -9.46 27.61 2.34
CA HIS A 324 -10.52 26.65 2.15
C HIS A 324 -10.06 25.64 1.10
N VAL A 325 -9.74 24.43 1.54
CA VAL A 325 -9.84 23.27 0.65
C VAL A 325 -11.34 23.07 0.45
N MET A 326 -11.88 23.58 -0.66
CA MET A 326 -13.26 23.30 -1.04
C MET A 326 -13.35 21.83 -1.46
N HIS A 327 -13.89 21.00 -0.59
CA HIS A 327 -14.42 19.70 -0.98
C HIS A 327 -15.88 19.91 -1.40
N LYS A 328 -16.15 19.77 -2.70
CA LYS A 328 -17.50 19.85 -3.25
C LYS A 328 -18.16 18.49 -3.08
N LYS A 329 -19.32 18.49 -2.43
CA LYS A 329 -20.22 17.35 -2.26
C LYS A 329 -20.55 16.72 -3.62
N TRP A 330 -20.23 15.45 -3.84
CA TRP A 330 -20.74 14.72 -5.00
C TRP A 330 -22.21 14.37 -4.75
N THR A 331 -23.07 14.67 -5.73
CA THR A 331 -24.45 14.20 -5.78
C THR A 331 -24.50 13.15 -6.89
N PRO A 332 -25.09 11.96 -6.66
CA PRO A 332 -25.17 10.95 -7.69
C PRO A 332 -26.02 11.46 -8.86
N ILE A 333 -25.49 11.38 -10.08
CA ILE A 333 -26.28 11.50 -11.30
C ILE A 333 -27.13 10.24 -11.39
N ASN A 334 -28.41 10.36 -11.07
CA ASN A 334 -29.40 9.35 -11.42
C ASN A 334 -29.47 9.23 -12.94
N ASN A 335 -28.90 8.18 -13.50
CA ASN A 335 -29.33 7.67 -14.79
C ASN A 335 -30.68 6.97 -14.60
N GLN A 336 -31.76 7.76 -14.59
CA GLN A 336 -33.08 7.21 -14.90
C GLN A 336 -33.18 7.09 -16.42
N SER A 337 -33.03 5.87 -16.94
CA SER A 337 -33.60 5.53 -18.24
C SER A 337 -35.11 5.41 -18.05
N SER A 338 -35.84 6.42 -18.52
CA SER A 338 -37.28 6.35 -18.68
C SER A 338 -37.60 5.50 -19.91
N THR A 339 -38.10 4.29 -19.66
CA THR A 339 -38.98 3.59 -20.59
C THR A 339 -40.14 3.03 -19.77
N GLU A 340 -41.17 3.86 -19.60
CA GLU A 340 -42.50 3.40 -19.20
C GLU A 340 -43.16 2.69 -20.39
N PRO A 341 -43.85 1.56 -20.19
CA PRO A 341 -44.87 1.07 -21.10
C PRO A 341 -46.20 1.77 -20.82
N SER A 342 -46.82 2.28 -21.88
CA SER A 342 -48.16 2.87 -21.88
C SER A 342 -49.24 1.82 -21.57
N GLU A 343 -49.96 2.00 -20.45
CA GLU A 343 -51.28 1.40 -20.25
C GLU A 343 -52.32 2.16 -21.09
N HIS A 344 -52.94 1.46 -22.03
CA HIS A 344 -54.18 1.88 -22.69
C HIS A 344 -55.36 1.37 -21.86
N ASN A 345 -56.09 2.30 -21.25
CA ASN A 345 -57.48 2.09 -20.86
C ASN A 345 -58.34 2.57 -22.04
N ASP A 346 -59.07 1.65 -22.66
CA ASP A 346 -60.29 1.99 -23.39
C ASP A 346 -61.44 1.21 -22.75
N GLU A 347 -62.36 1.96 -22.15
CA GLU A 347 -63.72 1.55 -21.86
C GLU A 347 -64.51 1.49 -23.18
N THR A 348 -65.11 0.35 -23.48
CA THR A 348 -66.50 0.23 -23.97
C THR A 348 -67.00 -1.20 -23.83
#